data_AF-A0A3D3MX64-F1
#
_entry.id   AF-A0A3D3MX64-F1
#
_cell.length_a   1.000
_cell.length_b   1.000
_cell.length_c   1.000
_cell.angle_alpha   90.00
_cell.angle_beta   90.00
_cell.angle_gamma   90.00
#
_symmetry.space_group_name_H-M   'P 1'
#
loop_
_entity.id
_entity.type
_entity.pdbx_description
1 polymer ?
#
loop_
_entity_poly.entity_id
_entity_poly.type
_entity_poly.pdbx_seq_one_letter_code
_entity_poly.pdbx_strand_id
1 'polypeptide(L)'
;MSNTTIVTIIILVVVFALVIFNYLHKKHIHYNPDDLKKSIDRIFEGKEGQALTRIEFLKRLRTEYNSSRKDALFLLGKASDNGLIEIDGQEIKKK
;
A
#
# COMPACT_ATOMS: atom_id res chain seq x y z
N MET A 1 -20.69 -25.51 34.01
CA MET A 1 -19.37 -25.01 33.51
C MET A 1 -18.71 -24.25 34.64
N SER A 2 -17.43 -24.48 34.91
CA SER A 2 -16.74 -23.75 35.98
C SER A 2 -16.38 -22.34 35.52
N ASN A 3 -16.33 -21.38 36.45
CA ASN A 3 -15.92 -20.00 36.16
C ASN A 3 -14.57 -19.95 35.45
N THR A 4 -13.66 -20.86 35.79
CA THR A 4 -12.36 -21.02 35.13
C THR A 4 -12.50 -21.36 33.64
N THR A 5 -13.45 -22.22 33.28
CA THR A 5 -13.71 -22.59 31.87
C THR A 5 -14.23 -21.38 31.07
N ILE A 6 -15.10 -20.58 31.69
CA ILE A 6 -15.68 -19.39 31.05
C ILE A 6 -14.59 -18.34 30.80
N VAL A 7 -13.73 -18.08 31.79
CA VAL A 7 -12.61 -17.12 31.66
C VAL A 7 -11.64 -17.55 30.56
N THR A 8 -11.28 -18.83 30.49
CA THR A 8 -10.37 -19.34 29.44
C THR A 8 -10.95 -19.15 28.04
N ILE A 9 -12.26 -19.40 27.85
CA ILE A 9 -12.91 -19.20 26.55
C ILE A 9 -12.88 -17.72 26.14
N ILE A 10 -13.15 -16.81 27.08
CA ILE A 10 -13.14 -15.36 26.81
C ILE A 10 -11.74 -14.92 26.34
N ILE A 11 -10.67 -15.37 27.03
CA ILE A 11 -9.30 -15.05 26.65
C ILE A 11 -9.00 -15.55 25.23
N LEU A 12 -9.41 -16.77 24.92
CA LEU A 12 -9.18 -17.39 23.61
C LEU A 12 -9.88 -16.60 22.49
N VAL A 13 -11.12 -16.16 22.72
CA VAL A 13 -11.88 -15.33 21.78
C VAL A 13 -11.21 -13.98 21.56
N VAL A 14 -10.71 -13.33 22.63
CA VAL A 14 -10.01 -12.04 22.52
C VAL A 14 -8.72 -12.18 21.71
N VAL A 15 -7.92 -13.21 21.97
CA VAL A 15 -6.69 -13.48 21.21
C VAL A 15 -7.02 -13.73 19.74
N PHE A 16 -8.06 -14.52 19.45
CA PHE A 16 -8.48 -14.81 18.08
C PHE A 16 -8.98 -13.55 17.37
N ALA A 17 -9.75 -12.70 18.06
CA ALA A 17 -10.19 -11.41 17.55
C ALA A 17 -9.00 -10.49 17.25
N LEU A 18 -7.96 -10.45 18.10
CA LEU A 18 -6.74 -9.69 17.84
C LEU A 18 -5.95 -10.23 16.65
N VAL A 19 -5.89 -11.55 16.45
CA VAL A 19 -5.24 -12.16 15.28
C VAL A 19 -6.01 -11.83 14.01
N ILE A 20 -7.33 -11.96 14.01
CA ILE A 20 -8.19 -11.60 12.86
C ILE A 20 -8.09 -10.10 12.60
N PHE A 21 -8.15 -9.27 13.62
CA PHE A 21 -8.00 -7.83 13.50
C PHE A 21 -6.63 -7.47 12.94
N ASN A 22 -5.54 -8.05 13.43
CA ASN A 22 -4.20 -7.83 12.88
C ASN A 22 -4.05 -8.37 11.46
N TYR A 23 -4.70 -9.48 11.11
CA TYR A 23 -4.68 -10.05 9.76
C TYR A 23 -5.48 -9.19 8.77
N LEU A 24 -6.68 -8.74 9.14
CA LEU A 24 -7.51 -7.83 8.37
C LEU A 24 -6.88 -6.43 8.30
N HIS A 25 -6.31 -5.95 9.41
CA HIS A 25 -5.54 -4.73 9.44
C HIS A 25 -4.31 -4.87 8.54
N LYS A 26 -3.57 -6.00 8.53
CA LYS A 26 -2.49 -6.25 7.55
C LYS A 26 -2.95 -6.23 6.10
N LYS A 27 -4.19 -6.65 5.81
CA LYS A 27 -4.79 -6.52 4.48
C LYS A 27 -5.10 -5.05 4.14
N HIS A 28 -5.20 -4.17 5.14
CA HIS A 28 -5.40 -2.71 5.03
C HIS A 28 -4.15 -1.87 5.39
N ILE A 29 -3.03 -2.46 5.80
CA ILE A 29 -1.71 -1.83 5.85
C ILE A 29 -1.28 -1.70 4.38
N HIS A 30 -1.15 -0.55 3.73
CA HIS A 30 -1.24 0.83 4.15
C HIS A 30 -1.52 1.64 2.86
N TYR A 31 -2.73 1.58 2.31
CA TYR A 31 -3.08 2.54 1.25
C TYR A 31 -3.48 3.84 1.93
N ASN A 32 -2.47 4.62 2.28
CA ASN A 32 -2.65 6.01 2.67
C ASN A 32 -2.39 6.87 1.42
N PRO A 33 -3.39 7.59 0.90
CA PRO A 33 -3.20 8.44 -0.28
C PRO A 33 -2.09 9.48 -0.06
N ASP A 34 -1.87 9.93 1.18
CA ASP A 34 -0.79 10.87 1.50
C ASP A 34 0.59 10.22 1.42
N ASP A 35 0.74 8.97 1.87
CA ASP A 35 1.99 8.23 1.74
C ASP A 35 2.28 7.88 0.28
N LEU A 36 1.26 7.52 -0.51
CA LEU A 36 1.40 7.30 -1.94
C LEU A 36 1.86 8.58 -2.65
N LYS A 37 1.26 9.74 -2.33
CA LYS A 37 1.67 11.02 -2.87
C LYS A 37 3.13 11.32 -2.51
N LYS A 38 3.52 11.14 -1.24
CA LYS A 38 4.89 11.34 -0.76
C LYS A 38 5.90 10.42 -1.44
N SER A 39 5.54 9.15 -1.68
CA SER A 39 6.37 8.21 -2.43
C SER A 39 6.53 8.62 -3.89
N ILE A 40 5.44 9.05 -4.55
CA ILE A 40 5.50 9.57 -5.92
C ILE A 40 6.37 10.81 -5.98
N ASP A 41 6.21 11.74 -5.03
CA ASP A 41 7.01 12.94 -4.92
C ASP A 41 8.50 12.61 -4.81
N ARG A 42 8.89 11.64 -3.97
CA ARG A 42 10.28 11.15 -3.88
C ARG A 42 10.77 10.49 -5.17
N ILE A 43 9.92 9.74 -5.86
CA ILE A 43 10.30 9.08 -7.13
C ILE A 43 10.64 10.12 -8.21
N PHE A 44 9.93 11.25 -8.21
CA PHE A 44 10.12 12.36 -9.13
C PHE A 44 10.96 13.51 -8.56
N GLU A 45 11.47 13.40 -7.33
CA GLU A 45 12.31 14.42 -6.70
C GLU A 45 13.61 14.60 -7.50
N GLY A 46 13.89 15.84 -7.91
CA GLY A 46 15.02 16.16 -8.79
C GLY A 46 14.84 15.76 -10.27
N LYS A 47 13.63 15.33 -10.66
CA LYS A 47 13.26 14.92 -12.04
C LYS A 47 12.04 15.68 -12.56
N GLU A 48 11.94 16.97 -12.24
CA GLU A 48 10.83 17.81 -12.70
C GLU A 48 10.70 17.76 -14.23
N GLY A 49 9.53 17.32 -14.72
CA GLY A 49 9.23 17.21 -16.15
C GLY A 49 9.78 15.99 -16.88
N GLN A 50 10.52 15.07 -16.22
CA GLN A 50 11.00 13.85 -16.87
C GLN A 50 9.96 12.72 -16.82
N ALA A 51 9.65 12.16 -17.98
CA ALA A 51 8.91 10.92 -18.09
C ALA A 51 9.76 9.74 -17.57
N LEU A 52 9.18 8.92 -16.71
CA LEU A 52 9.74 7.63 -16.31
C LEU A 52 9.09 6.52 -17.11
N THR A 53 9.85 5.49 -17.49
CA THR A 53 9.22 4.31 -18.07
C THR A 53 8.39 3.59 -17.00
N ARG A 54 7.30 2.94 -17.42
CA ARG A 54 6.39 2.19 -16.53
C ARG A 54 7.14 1.14 -15.71
N ILE A 55 8.14 0.49 -16.30
CA ILE A 55 8.97 -0.51 -15.62
C ILE A 55 9.81 0.14 -14.53
N GLU A 56 10.48 1.25 -14.83
CA GLU A 56 11.34 1.96 -13.89
C GLU A 56 10.52 2.55 -12.73
N PHE A 57 9.37 3.14 -13.04
CA PHE A 57 8.44 3.65 -12.03
C PHE A 57 7.94 2.54 -11.10
N LEU A 58 7.45 1.41 -11.65
CA LEU A 58 6.99 0.29 -10.83
C LEU A 58 8.11 -0.30 -9.96
N LYS A 59 9.35 -0.35 -10.48
CA LYS A 59 10.51 -0.82 -9.71
C LYS A 59 10.79 0.10 -8.53
N ARG A 60 10.80 1.42 -8.74
CA ARG A 60 11.01 2.42 -7.69
C ARG A 60 9.88 2.43 -6.67
N LEU A 61 8.62 2.42 -7.14
CA LEU A 61 7.44 2.36 -6.28
C LEU A 61 7.44 1.12 -5.39
N ARG A 62 7.89 -0.02 -5.93
CA ARG A 62 8.03 -1.25 -5.15
C ARG A 62 9.07 -1.12 -4.04
N THR A 63 10.22 -0.51 -4.34
CA THR A 63 11.28 -0.27 -3.34
C THR A 63 10.79 0.66 -2.24
N GLU A 64 10.14 1.76 -2.62
CA GLU A 64 9.75 2.82 -1.70
C GLU A 64 8.59 2.44 -0.79
N TYR A 65 7.71 1.57 -1.28
CA TYR A 65 6.56 1.07 -0.54
C TYR A 65 6.79 -0.32 0.06
N ASN A 66 7.98 -0.91 -0.11
CA ASN A 66 8.34 -2.30 0.23
C ASN A 66 7.21 -3.30 -0.14
N SER A 67 6.66 -3.15 -1.33
CA SER A 67 5.40 -3.79 -1.73
C SER A 67 5.61 -4.99 -2.65
N SER A 68 4.59 -5.85 -2.80
CA SER A 68 4.64 -6.91 -3.81
C SER A 68 4.43 -6.34 -5.21
N ARG A 69 4.76 -7.10 -6.26
CA ARG A 69 4.52 -6.67 -7.66
C ARG A 69 3.03 -6.37 -7.92
N LYS A 70 2.12 -7.14 -7.32
CA LYS A 70 0.67 -6.91 -7.46
C LYS A 70 0.26 -5.60 -6.79
N ASP A 71 0.81 -5.33 -5.62
CA ASP A 71 0.50 -4.12 -4.87
C ASP A 71 1.03 -2.87 -5.58
N ALA A 72 2.24 -2.92 -6.15
CA ALA A 72 2.79 -1.83 -6.95
C ALA A 72 1.91 -1.52 -8.19
N LEU A 73 1.36 -2.54 -8.85
CA LEU A 73 0.41 -2.36 -9.95
C LEU A 73 -0.92 -1.76 -9.49
N PHE A 74 -1.40 -2.15 -8.31
CA PHE A 74 -2.58 -1.55 -7.70
C PHE A 74 -2.35 -0.08 -7.35
N LEU A 75 -1.20 0.25 -6.76
CA LEU A 75 -0.79 1.61 -6.43
C LEU A 75 -0.62 2.49 -7.66
N LEU A 76 -0.09 1.94 -8.77
CA LEU A 76 -0.06 2.61 -10.06
C LEU A 76 -1.46 3.03 -10.53
N GLY A 77 -2.43 2.10 -10.47
CA GLY A 77 -3.82 2.38 -10.82
C GLY A 77 -4.41 3.48 -9.93
N LYS A 78 -4.23 3.37 -8.62
CA LYS A 78 -4.66 4.40 -7.67
C LYS A 78 -4.00 5.75 -7.90
N ALA A 79 -2.71 5.79 -8.21
CA ALA A 79 -2.01 7.03 -8.50
C ALA A 79 -2.60 7.74 -9.73
N SER A 80 -2.99 6.98 -10.76
CA SER A 80 -3.67 7.50 -11.94
C SER A 80 -5.09 7.97 -11.63
N ASP A 81 -5.87 7.18 -10.87
CA ASP A 81 -7.25 7.52 -10.46
C ASP A 81 -7.31 8.82 -9.64
N ASN A 82 -6.31 9.05 -8.78
CA ASN A 82 -6.22 10.28 -7.99
C ASN A 82 -5.54 11.44 -8.74
N GLY A 83 -5.19 11.26 -10.01
CA GLY A 83 -4.57 12.30 -10.82
C GLY A 83 -3.18 12.72 -10.35
N LEU A 84 -2.44 11.85 -9.65
CA LEU A 84 -1.06 12.09 -9.22
C LEU A 84 -0.05 11.84 -10.35
N ILE A 85 -0.40 10.95 -11.28
CA ILE A 85 0.42 10.60 -12.44
C ILE A 85 -0.45 10.51 -13.70
N GLU A 86 0.18 10.76 -14.84
CA GLU A 86 -0.36 10.56 -16.17
C GLU A 86 0.38 9.40 -16.84
N ILE A 87 -0.37 8.47 -17.43
CA ILE A 87 0.17 7.29 -18.12
C ILE A 87 0.00 7.51 -19.61
N ASP A 88 1.13 7.69 -20.30
CA ASP A 88 1.23 7.88 -21.75
C ASP A 88 1.89 6.64 -22.36
N GLY A 89 1.08 5.59 -22.56
CA GLY A 89 1.54 4.29 -23.05
C GLY A 89 2.53 3.59 -22.13
N GLN A 90 3.83 3.68 -22.45
CA GLN A 90 4.93 3.13 -21.63
C GLN A 90 5.59 4.17 -20.73
N GLU A 91 5.22 5.44 -20.86
CA GLU A 91 5.76 6.54 -20.09
C GLU A 91 4.80 6.98 -18.98
N ILE A 92 5.37 7.40 -17.86
CA ILE A 92 4.65 7.89 -16.68
C ILE A 92 5.23 9.26 -16.35
N LYS A 93 4.34 10.25 -16.32
CA LYS A 93 4.66 11.65 -15.99
C LYS A 93 3.94 12.01 -14.69
N LYS A 94 4.55 12.86 -13.88
CA LYS A 94 3.88 13.46 -12.73
C LYS A 94 2.97 14.59 -13.22
N LYS A 95 1.75 14.65 -12.70
CA LYS A 95 0.78 15.72 -12.97
C LYS A 95 0.93 16.84 -11.93
#